data_AF-A0A1V1SQ05-F1
#
_entry.id   AF-A0A1V1SQ05-F1
#
_cell.length_a   1.000
_cell.length_b   1.000
_cell.length_c   1.000
_cell.angle_alpha   90.00
_cell.angle_beta   90.00
_cell.angle_gamma   90.00
#
_symmetry.space_group_name_H-M   'P 1'
#
loop_
_entity.id
_entity.type
_entity.pdbx_description
1 polymer ?
#
loop_
_entity_poly.entity_id
_entity_poly.type
_entity_poly.pdbx_seq_one_letter_code
_entity_poly.pdbx_strand_id
1 'polypeptide(L)'
;MESPVNLSPTPVATYQLSIKDVFERLSDREQLYAHHLSRAAWHGARIILRQTSPEGTGIFDFILELHKACGGQWGVFTDHYGLTIEELHSFLDYAGMFMSKMNNFCGEGDRKIVPAVSADSLRKMAGISQAATAALEAVVEPMLSLTPSALTLSESTYYLGNDKVTFDEIAAIARAMQLNDLEPENTRVRKSIENDKTVYQVLQASAQSNDELQDHIKGSAIPIDVLQPDSKLNGTVRLVRGDHSMEMTKICGHLLQAVRFAANDTQARFILDYLESFTSGSLEAYRRSMKNWVSILRLIYTLGYPNWKPCLPKGLLS
;
A
#
# COMPACT_ATOMS: atom_id res chain seq x y z
N MET A 1 31.28 8.31 -5.04
CA MET A 1 30.32 8.53 -3.94
C MET A 1 29.49 9.73 -4.31
N GLU A 2 28.31 9.51 -4.88
CA GLU A 2 27.35 10.60 -5.07
C GLU A 2 26.78 10.98 -3.70
N SER A 3 26.67 12.29 -3.46
CA SER A 3 26.09 12.84 -2.24
C SER A 3 24.63 12.36 -2.07
N PRO A 4 24.14 12.20 -0.83
CA PRO A 4 22.75 11.82 -0.59
C PRO A 4 21.81 12.78 -1.32
N VAL A 5 20.75 12.22 -1.87
CA VAL A 5 19.66 13.01 -2.46
C VAL A 5 18.84 13.55 -1.30
N ASN A 6 19.36 14.62 -0.69
CA ASN A 6 18.51 15.45 0.13
C ASN A 6 17.44 16.08 -0.77
N LEU A 7 16.25 16.27 -0.22
CA LEU A 7 15.25 17.11 -0.85
C LEU A 7 15.92 18.40 -1.30
N SER A 8 15.69 18.79 -2.56
CA SER A 8 16.26 20.04 -3.06
C SER A 8 15.85 21.17 -2.11
N PRO A 9 16.74 22.12 -1.78
CA PRO A 9 16.42 23.23 -0.89
C PRO A 9 15.34 24.17 -1.46
N THR A 10 14.87 23.93 -2.69
CA THR A 10 13.76 24.65 -3.29
C THR A 10 12.44 24.15 -2.71
N PRO A 11 11.59 25.04 -2.14
CA PRO A 11 10.26 24.68 -1.66
C PRO A 11 9.46 24.00 -2.77
N VAL A 12 8.96 22.80 -2.51
CA VAL A 12 8.05 22.12 -3.43
C VAL A 12 6.71 22.84 -3.36
N ALA A 13 6.24 23.36 -4.50
CA ALA A 13 4.94 24.01 -4.57
C ALA A 13 3.84 23.02 -4.14
N THR A 14 3.16 23.36 -3.05
CA THR A 14 2.04 22.59 -2.52
C THR A 14 0.73 23.19 -3.00
N TYR A 15 -0.13 22.36 -3.57
CA TYR A 15 -1.44 22.78 -4.08
C TYR A 15 -2.55 22.04 -3.35
N GLN A 16 -3.57 22.77 -2.90
CA GLN A 16 -4.76 22.17 -2.32
C GLN A 16 -5.72 21.75 -3.43
N LEU A 17 -6.09 20.47 -3.46
CA LEU A 17 -7.14 19.99 -4.36
C LEU A 17 -8.50 20.57 -3.91
N SER A 18 -9.02 21.53 -4.67
CA SER A 18 -10.28 22.21 -4.36
C SER A 18 -11.48 21.35 -4.78
N ILE A 19 -12.00 20.55 -3.85
CA ILE A 19 -13.13 19.63 -4.09
C ILE A 19 -14.41 20.00 -3.35
N LYS A 20 -14.39 21.01 -2.48
CA LYS A 20 -15.52 21.36 -1.60
C LYS A 20 -16.81 21.59 -2.41
N ASP A 21 -16.78 22.50 -3.38
CA ASP A 21 -17.96 22.85 -4.19
C ASP A 21 -18.48 21.66 -5.01
N VAL A 22 -17.61 20.72 -5.39
CA VAL A 22 -18.01 19.49 -6.10
C VAL A 22 -18.68 18.53 -5.14
N PHE A 23 -18.12 18.35 -3.94
CA PHE A 23 -18.65 17.46 -2.91
C PHE A 23 -19.99 17.95 -2.35
N GLU A 24 -20.15 19.26 -2.13
CA GLU A 24 -21.40 19.86 -1.64
C GLU A 24 -22.57 19.76 -2.64
N ARG A 25 -22.29 19.52 -3.93
CA ARG A 25 -23.32 19.27 -4.95
C ARG A 25 -23.79 17.82 -5.00
N LEU A 26 -23.10 16.91 -4.34
CA LEU A 26 -23.52 15.51 -4.23
C LEU A 26 -24.72 15.40 -3.29
N SER A 27 -25.66 14.51 -3.62
CA SER A 27 -26.70 14.08 -2.68
C SER A 27 -26.10 13.35 -1.47
N ASP A 28 -26.83 13.28 -0.35
CA ASP A 28 -26.39 12.53 0.84
C ASP A 28 -25.99 11.08 0.51
N ARG A 29 -26.73 10.45 -0.42
CA ARG A 29 -26.43 9.09 -0.90
C ARG A 29 -25.07 9.03 -1.61
N GLU A 30 -24.80 9.97 -2.51
CA GLU A 30 -23.53 10.05 -3.25
C GLU A 30 -22.36 10.43 -2.33
N GLN A 31 -22.59 11.28 -1.33
CA GLN A 31 -21.59 11.61 -0.31
C GLN A 31 -21.22 10.37 0.52
N LEU A 32 -22.19 9.57 0.97
CA LEU A 32 -21.94 8.32 1.69
C LEU A 32 -21.23 7.28 0.82
N TYR A 33 -21.61 7.18 -0.45
CA TYR A 33 -20.92 6.36 -1.43
C TYR A 33 -19.44 6.77 -1.56
N ALA A 34 -19.18 8.07 -1.79
CA ALA A 34 -17.83 8.62 -1.94
C ALA A 34 -17.00 8.48 -0.65
N HIS A 35 -17.62 8.69 0.51
CA HIS A 35 -16.98 8.53 1.82
C HIS A 35 -16.45 7.11 1.98
N HIS A 36 -17.30 6.09 1.78
CA HIS A 36 -16.89 4.71 1.97
C HIS A 36 -15.85 4.25 0.95
N LEU A 37 -15.95 4.67 -0.32
CA LEU A 37 -14.89 4.40 -1.30
C LEU A 37 -13.56 5.06 -0.93
N SER A 38 -13.60 6.30 -0.45
CA SER A 38 -12.40 7.02 -0.01
C SER A 38 -11.77 6.35 1.21
N ARG A 39 -12.58 5.90 2.18
CA ARG A 39 -12.09 5.12 3.33
C ARG A 39 -11.45 3.80 2.88
N ALA A 40 -12.08 3.07 1.96
CA ALA A 40 -11.50 1.86 1.38
C ALA A 40 -10.14 2.15 0.72
N ALA A 41 -10.05 3.18 -0.11
CA ALA A 41 -8.79 3.57 -0.76
C ALA A 41 -7.68 3.88 0.25
N TRP A 42 -7.97 4.65 1.31
CA TRP A 42 -6.98 5.02 2.32
C TRP A 42 -6.51 3.85 3.19
N HIS A 43 -7.33 2.82 3.42
CA HIS A 43 -6.85 1.60 4.09
C HIS A 43 -5.80 0.85 3.26
N GLY A 44 -5.80 1.03 1.93
CA GLY A 44 -4.77 0.51 1.03
C GLY A 44 -3.39 1.15 1.21
N ALA A 45 -3.27 2.31 1.87
CA ALA A 45 -1.99 3.01 2.03
C ALA A 45 -0.93 2.14 2.73
N ARG A 46 -1.31 1.36 3.75
CA ARG A 46 -0.37 0.47 4.46
C ARG A 46 0.13 -0.68 3.59
N ILE A 47 -0.63 -1.08 2.57
CA ILE A 47 -0.20 -2.10 1.61
C ILE A 47 0.94 -1.54 0.77
N ILE A 48 0.76 -0.34 0.20
CA ILE A 48 1.78 0.38 -0.59
C ILE A 48 3.07 0.57 0.21
N LEU A 49 2.94 1.01 1.48
CA LEU A 49 4.10 1.21 2.36
C LEU A 49 4.90 -0.08 2.55
N ARG A 50 4.23 -1.22 2.78
CA ARG A 50 4.88 -2.54 2.94
C ARG A 50 5.42 -3.13 1.64
N GLN A 51 4.88 -2.73 0.50
CA GLN A 51 5.36 -3.10 -0.83
C GLN A 51 6.55 -2.26 -1.29
N THR A 52 6.90 -1.22 -0.53
CA THR A 52 8.06 -0.41 -0.82
C THR A 52 9.23 -0.77 0.07
N SER A 53 9.15 -0.46 1.37
CA SER A 53 10.29 -0.57 2.29
C SER A 53 9.86 -1.12 3.66
N PRO A 54 10.74 -1.87 4.35
CA PRO A 54 10.43 -2.39 5.69
C PRO A 54 10.08 -1.28 6.69
N GLU A 55 10.74 -0.12 6.59
CA GLU A 55 10.57 1.02 7.48
C GLU A 55 9.35 1.90 7.16
N GLY A 56 8.77 1.80 5.96
CA GLY A 56 7.74 2.73 5.49
C GLY A 56 6.54 2.84 6.45
N THR A 57 6.05 1.72 6.97
CA THR A 57 4.94 1.75 7.95
C THR A 57 5.31 2.44 9.26
N GLY A 58 6.55 2.27 9.74
CA GLY A 58 7.04 2.92 10.95
C GLY A 58 7.20 4.44 10.78
N ILE A 59 7.71 4.89 9.63
CA ILE A 59 7.82 6.31 9.30
C ILE A 59 6.43 6.95 9.26
N PHE A 60 5.47 6.28 8.62
CA PHE A 60 4.08 6.73 8.55
C PHE A 60 3.48 6.87 9.96
N ASP A 61 3.65 5.86 10.81
CA ASP A 61 3.14 5.88 12.18
C ASP A 61 3.80 6.99 13.01
N PHE A 62 5.11 7.21 12.89
CA PHE A 62 5.80 8.31 13.57
C PHE A 62 5.24 9.69 13.19
N ILE A 63 5.05 9.97 11.89
CA ILE A 63 4.46 11.23 11.41
C ILE A 63 3.05 11.43 11.98
N LEU A 64 2.23 10.37 11.98
CA LEU A 64 0.87 10.44 12.53
C LEU A 64 0.85 10.65 14.04
N GLU A 65 1.73 9.99 14.80
CA GLU A 65 1.80 10.17 16.26
C GLU A 65 2.27 11.58 16.63
N LEU A 66 3.21 12.17 15.89
CA LEU A 66 3.58 13.59 16.07
C LEU A 66 2.39 14.51 15.80
N HIS A 67 1.70 14.33 14.65
CA HIS A 67 0.55 15.15 14.30
C HIS A 67 -0.57 15.07 15.34
N LYS A 68 -0.86 13.86 15.86
CA LYS A 68 -1.85 13.65 16.94
C LYS A 68 -1.42 14.36 18.22
N ALA A 69 -0.16 14.21 18.63
CA ALA A 69 0.34 14.76 19.88
C ALA A 69 0.42 16.30 19.87
N CYS A 70 0.75 16.90 18.73
CA CYS A 70 0.76 18.36 18.59
C CYS A 70 -0.61 18.95 18.17
N GLY A 71 -1.60 18.12 17.85
CA GLY A 71 -2.91 18.60 17.35
C GLY A 71 -2.79 19.41 16.04
N GLY A 72 -1.79 19.11 15.21
CA GLY A 72 -1.45 19.88 14.01
C GLY A 72 -0.73 21.21 14.26
N GLN A 73 -0.43 21.57 15.52
CA GLN A 73 0.30 22.79 15.89
C GLN A 73 1.81 22.55 15.92
N TRP A 74 2.43 22.47 14.75
CA TRP A 74 3.84 22.12 14.60
C TRP A 74 4.83 23.12 15.24
N GLY A 75 4.41 24.38 15.49
CA GLY A 75 5.24 25.37 16.19
C GLY A 75 5.62 24.98 17.63
N VAL A 76 4.89 24.04 18.24
CA VAL A 76 5.20 23.52 19.59
C VAL A 76 6.64 22.97 19.68
N PHE A 77 7.18 22.44 18.58
CA PHE A 77 8.51 21.83 18.55
C PHE A 77 9.65 22.87 18.61
N THR A 78 9.45 24.06 18.04
CA THR A 78 10.40 25.18 18.19
C THR A 78 10.28 25.81 19.57
N ASP A 79 9.04 25.97 20.06
CA ASP A 79 8.77 26.73 21.27
C ASP A 79 9.15 25.97 22.55
N HIS A 80 8.99 24.63 22.55
CA HIS A 80 9.10 23.81 23.76
C HIS A 80 10.08 22.65 23.66
N TYR A 81 10.43 22.19 22.46
CA TYR A 81 11.32 21.03 22.27
C TYR A 81 12.71 21.39 21.73
N GLY A 82 12.99 22.69 21.58
CA GLY A 82 14.34 23.20 21.26
C GLY A 82 14.82 22.78 19.87
N LEU A 83 13.90 22.75 18.90
CA LEU A 83 14.22 22.69 17.48
C LEU A 83 14.41 24.10 16.93
N THR A 84 15.30 24.23 15.94
CA THR A 84 15.29 25.45 15.11
C THR A 84 14.16 25.40 14.09
N ILE A 85 13.81 26.56 13.53
CA ILE A 85 12.79 26.67 12.48
C ILE A 85 13.22 25.86 11.24
N GLU A 86 14.51 25.88 10.92
CA GLU A 86 15.09 25.15 9.78
C GLU A 86 15.00 23.62 9.97
N GLU A 87 15.24 23.12 11.18
CA GLU A 87 15.07 21.70 11.50
C GLU A 87 13.61 21.27 11.37
N LEU A 88 12.68 22.07 11.90
CA LEU A 88 11.25 21.80 11.79
C LEU A 88 10.80 21.80 10.32
N HIS A 89 11.18 22.81 9.54
CA HIS A 89 10.86 22.87 8.11
C HIS A 89 11.44 21.68 7.34
N SER A 90 12.70 21.30 7.61
CA SER A 90 13.34 20.15 6.97
C SER A 90 12.61 18.83 7.27
N PHE A 91 12.10 18.66 8.50
CA PHE A 91 11.26 17.52 8.84
C PHE A 91 9.89 17.58 8.14
N LEU A 92 9.23 18.75 8.12
CA LEU A 92 7.93 18.92 7.48
C LEU A 92 7.98 18.71 5.96
N ASP A 93 9.06 19.14 5.31
CA ASP A 93 9.30 18.88 3.89
C ASP A 93 9.44 17.37 3.63
N TYR A 94 10.20 16.68 4.48
CA TYR A 94 10.31 15.22 4.43
C TYR A 94 8.97 14.54 4.64
N ALA A 95 8.24 14.91 5.69
CA ALA A 95 6.94 14.32 6.01
C ALA A 95 5.92 14.59 4.89
N GLY A 96 5.91 15.79 4.33
CA GLY A 96 5.07 16.16 3.20
C GLY A 96 5.38 15.33 1.95
N MET A 97 6.67 15.18 1.60
CA MET A 97 7.10 14.30 0.52
C MET A 97 6.67 12.86 0.77
N PHE A 98 6.99 12.31 1.94
CA PHE A 98 6.70 10.93 2.31
C PHE A 98 5.21 10.63 2.24
N MET A 99 4.37 11.50 2.82
CA MET A 99 2.91 11.35 2.83
C MET A 99 2.29 11.52 1.44
N SER A 100 2.86 12.36 0.58
CA SER A 100 2.38 12.54 -0.81
C SER A 100 2.71 11.35 -1.71
N LYS A 101 3.85 10.69 -1.45
CA LYS A 101 4.34 9.55 -2.23
C LYS A 101 3.96 8.20 -1.64
N MET A 102 3.59 8.18 -0.35
CA MET A 102 3.44 6.96 0.46
C MET A 102 4.70 6.08 0.42
N ASN A 103 5.86 6.72 0.38
CA ASN A 103 7.13 6.07 0.05
C ASN A 103 8.33 6.97 0.43
N ASN A 104 9.44 6.39 0.87
CA ASN A 104 10.75 7.03 1.08
C ASN A 104 11.79 6.76 -0.02
N PHE A 105 11.46 6.03 -1.09
CA PHE A 105 12.27 5.79 -2.27
C PHE A 105 11.59 6.46 -3.48
N CYS A 106 12.19 7.51 -4.04
CA CYS A 106 11.50 8.39 -4.98
C CYS A 106 12.43 8.90 -6.10
N GLY A 107 11.80 9.33 -7.20
CA GLY A 107 12.48 9.92 -8.35
C GLY A 107 13.05 8.89 -9.30
N GLU A 108 13.93 9.35 -10.21
CA GLU A 108 14.62 8.45 -11.13
C GLU A 108 15.49 7.46 -10.37
N GLY A 109 15.31 6.16 -10.65
CA GLY A 109 16.08 5.07 -10.05
C GLY A 109 15.67 4.71 -8.62
N ASP A 110 14.45 5.03 -8.18
CA ASP A 110 13.91 4.66 -6.86
C ASP A 110 14.89 4.91 -5.71
N ARG A 111 15.44 6.13 -5.67
CA ARG A 111 16.49 6.50 -4.71
C ARG A 111 15.91 6.80 -3.34
N LYS A 112 16.61 6.34 -2.30
CA LYS A 112 16.21 6.60 -0.91
C LYS A 112 16.33 8.09 -0.58
N ILE A 113 15.29 8.64 0.03
CA ILE A 113 15.25 9.97 0.61
C ILE A 113 15.24 9.82 2.13
N VAL A 114 16.15 10.53 2.77
CA VAL A 114 16.25 10.63 4.23
C VAL A 114 15.90 12.06 4.67
N PRO A 115 15.35 12.25 5.88
CA PRO A 115 15.06 13.59 6.36
C PRO A 115 16.37 14.34 6.65
N ALA A 116 16.44 15.62 6.28
CA ALA A 116 17.62 16.46 6.54
C ALA A 116 17.63 17.01 7.98
N VAL A 117 17.46 16.11 8.96
CA VAL A 117 17.41 16.43 10.39
C VAL A 117 18.17 15.38 11.19
N SER A 118 18.74 15.77 12.33
CA SER A 118 19.52 14.86 13.16
C SER A 118 18.62 13.88 13.93
N ALA A 119 19.16 12.70 14.29
CA ALA A 119 18.46 11.76 15.17
C ALA A 119 18.06 12.41 16.50
N ASP A 120 18.89 13.30 17.04
CA ASP A 120 18.59 14.01 18.29
C ASP A 120 17.42 14.97 18.12
N SER A 121 17.32 15.66 16.98
CA SER A 121 16.19 16.54 16.65
C SER A 121 14.90 15.72 16.50
N LEU A 122 14.97 14.55 15.87
CA LEU A 122 13.83 13.60 15.82
C LEU A 122 13.41 13.15 17.22
N ARG A 123 14.37 12.77 18.09
CA ARG A 123 14.09 12.34 19.47
C ARG A 123 13.50 13.46 20.33
N LYS A 124 13.97 14.70 20.17
CA LYS A 124 13.36 15.88 20.80
C LYS A 124 11.89 16.00 20.42
N MET A 125 11.55 15.92 19.13
CA MET A 125 10.15 15.94 18.69
C MET A 125 9.35 14.76 19.25
N ALA A 126 9.91 13.56 19.20
CA ALA A 126 9.24 12.35 19.69
C ALA A 126 8.95 12.38 21.19
N GLY A 127 9.72 13.16 21.97
CA GLY A 127 9.51 13.41 23.38
C GLY A 127 8.17 14.07 23.74
N ILE A 128 7.37 14.52 22.76
CA ILE A 128 6.02 15.05 22.99
C ILE A 128 5.04 14.00 23.53
N SER A 129 5.26 12.71 23.24
CA SER A 129 4.44 11.63 23.76
C SER A 129 5.17 10.29 23.79
N GLN A 130 4.75 9.39 24.68
CA GLN A 130 5.29 8.03 24.72
C GLN A 130 5.05 7.26 23.41
N ALA A 131 3.89 7.48 22.76
CA ALA A 131 3.56 6.85 21.48
C ALA A 131 4.50 7.30 20.35
N ALA A 132 4.76 8.61 20.25
CA ALA A 132 5.70 9.15 19.27
C ALA A 132 7.14 8.66 19.51
N THR A 133 7.57 8.58 20.78
CA THR A 133 8.87 8.01 21.17
C THR A 133 8.99 6.54 20.73
N ALA A 134 7.98 5.71 21.04
CA ALA A 134 7.99 4.30 20.65
C ALA A 134 7.96 4.12 19.13
N ALA A 135 7.19 4.94 18.41
CA ALA A 135 7.14 4.92 16.95
C ALA A 135 8.49 5.29 16.32
N LEU A 136 9.17 6.32 16.85
CA LEU A 136 10.48 6.74 16.36
C LEU A 136 11.54 5.66 16.60
N GLU A 137 11.66 5.13 17.82
CA GLU A 137 12.73 4.17 18.14
C GLU A 137 12.61 2.86 17.35
N ALA A 138 11.40 2.51 16.89
CA ALA A 138 11.20 1.38 15.99
C ALA A 138 11.77 1.61 14.57
N VAL A 139 12.06 2.86 14.18
CA VAL A 139 12.32 3.21 12.78
C VAL A 139 13.46 4.22 12.55
N VAL A 140 14.00 4.85 13.60
CA VAL A 140 14.97 5.96 13.47
C VAL A 140 16.21 5.56 12.67
N GLU A 141 16.77 4.38 12.96
CA GLU A 141 17.96 3.87 12.27
C GLU A 141 17.69 3.61 10.78
N PRO A 142 16.69 2.80 10.37
CA PRO A 142 16.43 2.61 8.94
C PRO A 142 15.90 3.87 8.25
N MET A 143 15.21 4.79 8.95
CA MET A 143 14.76 6.07 8.40
C MET A 143 15.91 6.99 8.02
N LEU A 144 17.00 7.01 8.81
CA LEU A 144 18.20 7.82 8.58
C LEU A 144 19.29 7.09 7.78
N SER A 145 19.19 5.77 7.64
CA SER A 145 20.15 4.98 6.86
C SER A 145 20.15 5.36 5.39
N LEU A 146 21.34 5.60 4.83
CA LEU A 146 21.56 5.80 3.39
C LEU A 146 21.62 4.50 2.60
N THR A 147 21.57 3.36 3.28
CA THR A 147 21.55 2.04 2.66
C THR A 147 20.18 1.36 2.87
N PRO A 148 19.62 0.72 1.83
CA PRO A 148 20.08 0.81 0.43
C PRO A 148 19.85 2.20 -0.16
N SER A 149 20.70 2.61 -1.10
CA SER A 149 20.59 3.93 -1.75
C SER A 149 19.51 3.96 -2.83
N ALA A 150 19.11 2.80 -3.35
CA ALA A 150 18.05 2.62 -4.33
C ALA A 150 17.39 1.25 -4.15
N LEU A 151 16.15 1.10 -4.60
CA LEU A 151 15.49 -0.21 -4.63
C LEU A 151 16.08 -1.05 -5.77
N THR A 152 16.62 -2.22 -5.43
CA THR A 152 16.94 -3.26 -6.40
C THR A 152 16.18 -4.53 -6.04
N LEU A 153 16.42 -5.62 -6.79
CA LEU A 153 15.81 -6.90 -6.50
C LEU A 153 16.13 -7.38 -5.07
N SER A 154 17.35 -7.15 -4.57
CA SER A 154 17.76 -7.62 -3.24
C SER A 154 17.08 -6.88 -2.10
N GLU A 155 16.56 -5.68 -2.32
CA GLU A 155 15.89 -4.86 -1.29
C GLU A 155 14.38 -4.77 -1.49
N SER A 156 13.88 -5.34 -2.58
CA SER A 156 12.46 -5.39 -2.86
C SER A 156 11.70 -6.15 -1.78
N THR A 157 10.67 -5.50 -1.24
CA THR A 157 9.75 -6.10 -0.27
C THR A 157 8.68 -7.00 -0.91
N TYR A 158 8.75 -7.21 -2.23
CA TYR A 158 8.03 -8.27 -2.93
C TYR A 158 8.68 -9.64 -2.75
N TYR A 159 9.98 -9.70 -2.39
CA TYR A 159 10.70 -10.94 -2.12
C TYR A 159 11.15 -10.97 -0.65
N LEU A 160 10.39 -11.70 0.15
CA LEU A 160 10.53 -11.81 1.59
C LEU A 160 11.38 -13.03 1.99
N GLY A 161 11.90 -12.97 3.21
CA GLY A 161 12.70 -14.04 3.79
C GLY A 161 14.12 -13.56 4.10
N ASN A 162 14.83 -14.36 4.89
CA ASN A 162 16.22 -14.08 5.23
C ASN A 162 17.13 -14.39 4.03
N ASP A 163 16.78 -15.42 3.26
CA ASP A 163 17.50 -15.83 2.06
C ASP A 163 17.02 -15.04 0.84
N LYS A 164 17.96 -14.50 0.07
CA LYS A 164 17.64 -13.77 -1.16
C LYS A 164 17.12 -14.73 -2.23
N VAL A 165 16.11 -14.28 -2.95
CA VAL A 165 15.57 -14.97 -4.13
C VAL A 165 16.40 -14.57 -5.35
N THR A 166 16.83 -15.54 -6.15
CA THR A 166 17.62 -15.29 -7.36
C THR A 166 16.72 -15.06 -8.58
N PHE A 167 17.25 -14.45 -9.65
CA PHE A 167 16.49 -14.26 -10.90
C PHE A 167 15.99 -15.58 -11.50
N ASP A 168 16.79 -16.66 -11.43
CA ASP A 168 16.39 -17.97 -11.92
C ASP A 168 15.25 -18.58 -11.09
N GLU A 169 15.30 -18.41 -9.77
CA GLU A 169 14.22 -18.80 -8.86
C GLU A 169 12.94 -18.01 -9.17
N ILE A 170 13.03 -16.70 -9.36
CA ILE A 170 11.88 -15.85 -9.72
C ILE A 170 11.24 -16.31 -11.03
N ALA A 171 12.06 -16.54 -12.06
CA ALA A 171 11.57 -16.99 -13.36
C ALA A 171 10.89 -18.37 -13.25
N ALA A 172 11.43 -19.27 -12.41
CA ALA A 172 10.86 -20.59 -12.19
C ALA A 172 9.56 -20.53 -11.36
N ILE A 173 9.47 -19.67 -10.35
CA ILE A 173 8.24 -19.42 -9.58
C ILE A 173 7.16 -18.83 -10.49
N ALA A 174 7.51 -17.87 -11.35
CA ALA A 174 6.58 -17.28 -12.31
C ALA A 174 6.01 -18.32 -13.28
N ARG A 175 6.83 -19.27 -13.75
CA ARG A 175 6.35 -20.41 -14.57
C ARG A 175 5.45 -21.35 -13.77
N ALA A 176 5.78 -21.65 -12.52
CA ALA A 176 4.93 -22.44 -11.63
C ALA A 176 3.56 -21.76 -11.41
N MET A 177 3.53 -20.43 -11.21
CA MET A 177 2.29 -19.67 -11.11
C MET A 177 1.47 -19.76 -12.40
N GLN A 178 2.10 -19.54 -13.55
CA GLN A 178 1.43 -19.62 -14.86
C GLN A 178 0.82 -21.00 -15.13
N LEU A 179 1.52 -22.09 -14.79
CA LEU A 179 0.99 -23.46 -14.95
C LEU A 179 -0.25 -23.74 -14.10
N ASN A 180 -0.52 -22.92 -13.08
CA ASN A 180 -1.63 -23.06 -12.16
C ASN A 180 -2.62 -21.89 -12.29
N ASP A 181 -2.60 -21.17 -13.42
CA ASP A 181 -3.47 -20.00 -13.71
C ASP A 181 -3.42 -18.91 -12.62
N LEU A 182 -2.25 -18.75 -12.00
CA LEU A 182 -1.94 -17.68 -11.05
C LEU A 182 -1.07 -16.63 -11.71
N GLU A 183 -1.33 -15.37 -11.36
CA GLU A 183 -0.67 -14.22 -11.95
C GLU A 183 -0.05 -13.34 -10.85
N PRO A 184 1.01 -12.58 -11.17
CA PRO A 184 1.84 -11.95 -10.14
C PRO A 184 1.24 -10.69 -9.49
N GLU A 185 0.22 -10.07 -10.10
CA GLU A 185 -0.25 -8.70 -9.80
C GLU A 185 -0.69 -8.48 -8.35
N ASN A 186 -1.19 -9.51 -7.68
CA ASN A 186 -1.59 -9.43 -6.27
C ASN A 186 -0.79 -10.38 -5.38
N THR A 187 0.47 -10.65 -5.75
CA THR A 187 1.30 -11.61 -5.03
C THR A 187 2.66 -11.05 -4.61
N ARG A 188 3.19 -11.64 -3.54
CA ARG A 188 4.60 -11.54 -3.12
C ARG A 188 5.16 -12.94 -2.94
N VAL A 189 6.48 -13.07 -2.85
CA VAL A 189 7.15 -14.35 -2.65
C VAL A 189 7.91 -14.33 -1.34
N ARG A 190 7.73 -15.35 -0.50
CA ARG A 190 8.60 -15.61 0.65
C ARG A 190 9.42 -16.86 0.43
N LYS A 191 10.74 -16.75 0.56
CA LYS A 191 11.67 -17.89 0.58
C LYS A 191 11.99 -18.26 2.02
N SER A 192 11.93 -19.55 2.31
CA SER A 192 12.30 -20.12 3.60
C SER A 192 12.86 -21.54 3.45
N ILE A 193 13.53 -22.03 4.47
CA ILE A 193 13.99 -23.42 4.56
C ILE A 193 13.11 -24.14 5.59
N GLU A 194 12.42 -25.18 5.16
CA GLU A 194 11.60 -26.06 6.01
C GLU A 194 12.14 -27.49 5.88
N ASN A 195 12.57 -28.11 6.99
CA ASN A 195 13.10 -29.49 7.01
C ASN A 195 14.19 -29.72 5.94
N ASP A 196 15.19 -28.84 5.89
CA ASP A 196 16.30 -28.85 4.92
C ASP A 196 15.88 -28.73 3.44
N LYS A 197 14.65 -28.30 3.17
CA LYS A 197 14.13 -28.07 1.81
C LYS A 197 13.73 -26.61 1.63
N THR A 198 14.09 -26.06 0.48
CA THR A 198 13.65 -24.72 0.10
C THR A 198 12.15 -24.72 -0.19
N VAL A 199 11.44 -23.80 0.46
CA VAL A 199 10.01 -23.55 0.25
C VAL A 199 9.82 -22.12 -0.20
N TYR A 200 9.03 -21.96 -1.27
CA TYR A 200 8.62 -20.69 -1.82
C TYR A 200 7.13 -20.51 -1.58
N GLN A 201 6.76 -19.57 -0.72
CA GLN A 201 5.38 -19.21 -0.48
C GLN A 201 5.01 -18.04 -1.40
N VAL A 202 4.12 -18.27 -2.35
CA VAL A 202 3.44 -17.22 -3.13
C VAL A 202 2.34 -16.66 -2.24
N LEU A 203 2.60 -15.52 -1.63
CA LEU A 203 1.68 -14.81 -0.74
C LEU A 203 0.69 -14.04 -1.60
N GLN A 204 -0.58 -14.44 -1.61
CA GLN A 204 -1.63 -13.75 -2.34
C GLN A 204 -2.39 -12.80 -1.41
N ALA A 205 -2.56 -11.56 -1.85
CA ALA A 205 -3.25 -10.54 -1.10
C ALA A 205 -4.76 -10.82 -1.08
N SER A 206 -5.31 -11.01 0.13
CA SER A 206 -6.72 -11.31 0.36
C SER A 206 -7.11 -11.07 1.82
N ALA A 207 -8.39 -10.83 2.08
CA ALA A 207 -8.91 -10.72 3.44
C ALA A 207 -8.94 -12.08 4.15
N GLN A 208 -9.32 -13.13 3.41
CA GLN A 208 -9.42 -14.50 3.93
C GLN A 208 -8.17 -15.32 3.64
N SER A 209 -7.86 -16.23 4.56
CA SER A 209 -6.81 -17.25 4.46
C SER A 209 -7.24 -18.47 3.61
N ASN A 210 -6.33 -19.42 3.37
CA ASN A 210 -6.66 -20.68 2.69
C ASN A 210 -7.73 -21.47 3.46
N ASP A 211 -7.58 -21.59 4.78
CA ASP A 211 -8.48 -22.36 5.65
C ASP A 211 -9.90 -21.77 5.64
N GLU A 212 -10.03 -20.45 5.70
CA GLU A 212 -11.33 -19.77 5.67
C GLU A 212 -12.05 -19.90 4.33
N LEU A 213 -11.31 -20.15 3.25
CA LEU A 213 -11.85 -20.34 1.90
C LEU A 213 -12.17 -21.80 1.58
N GLN A 214 -11.66 -22.76 2.38
CA GLN A 214 -11.74 -24.20 2.11
C GLN A 214 -13.19 -24.69 1.85
N ASP A 215 -14.16 -24.15 2.59
CA ASP A 215 -15.58 -24.56 2.52
C ASP A 215 -16.48 -23.58 1.72
N HIS A 216 -15.94 -22.44 1.28
CA HIS A 216 -16.73 -21.30 0.79
C HIS A 216 -16.49 -20.90 -0.67
N ILE A 217 -15.66 -21.63 -1.40
CA ILE A 217 -15.43 -21.34 -2.83
C ILE A 217 -16.63 -21.82 -3.66
N LYS A 218 -17.61 -20.93 -3.86
CA LYS A 218 -18.41 -20.90 -5.09
C LYS A 218 -17.79 -19.87 -6.02
N GLY A 219 -16.87 -20.28 -6.89
CA GLY A 219 -16.22 -19.37 -7.83
C GLY A 219 -14.81 -19.80 -8.24
N SER A 220 -14.12 -18.89 -8.91
CA SER A 220 -12.86 -19.06 -9.66
C SER A 220 -11.58 -19.13 -8.83
N ALA A 221 -11.65 -19.27 -7.51
CA ALA A 221 -10.47 -19.38 -6.64
C ALA A 221 -10.30 -20.83 -6.18
N ILE A 222 -9.55 -21.65 -6.90
CA ILE A 222 -9.32 -23.06 -6.54
C ILE A 222 -8.45 -23.13 -5.26
N PRO A 223 -8.72 -24.05 -4.32
CA PRO A 223 -7.78 -24.33 -3.23
C PRO A 223 -6.58 -25.08 -3.82
N ILE A 224 -5.54 -24.32 -4.15
CA ILE A 224 -4.24 -24.87 -4.53
C ILE A 224 -3.31 -24.59 -3.36
N ASP A 225 -2.96 -25.60 -2.58
CA ASP A 225 -2.00 -25.44 -1.49
C ASP A 225 -0.56 -25.58 -1.98
N VAL A 226 -0.35 -26.44 -2.98
CA VAL A 226 0.96 -26.70 -3.59
C VAL A 226 0.85 -26.52 -5.10
N LEU A 227 1.64 -25.59 -5.63
CA LEU A 227 1.71 -25.35 -7.07
C LEU A 227 2.57 -26.41 -7.73
N GLN A 228 2.19 -26.82 -8.95
CA GLN A 228 3.06 -27.65 -9.78
C GLN A 228 4.39 -26.91 -10.01
N PRO A 229 5.53 -27.43 -9.49
CA PRO A 229 6.80 -26.72 -9.60
C PRO A 229 7.34 -26.82 -11.02
N ASP A 230 8.06 -25.79 -11.45
CA ASP A 230 8.89 -25.87 -12.65
C ASP A 230 9.98 -26.93 -12.45
N SER A 231 10.25 -27.74 -13.46
CA SER A 231 11.22 -28.85 -13.36
C SER A 231 12.65 -28.41 -13.03
N LYS A 232 12.96 -27.11 -13.16
CA LYS A 232 14.26 -26.52 -12.82
C LYS A 232 14.33 -25.95 -11.40
N LEU A 233 13.22 -25.91 -10.66
CA LEU A 233 13.19 -25.37 -9.30
C LEU A 233 13.46 -26.46 -8.28
N ASN A 234 14.56 -26.34 -7.54
CA ASN A 234 14.81 -27.20 -6.40
C ASN A 234 14.09 -26.64 -5.16
N GLY A 235 12.83 -27.04 -4.97
CA GLY A 235 12.02 -26.60 -3.84
C GLY A 235 10.52 -26.84 -4.06
N THR A 236 9.72 -26.57 -3.03
CA THR A 236 8.26 -26.61 -3.12
C THR A 236 7.70 -25.20 -3.26
N VAL A 237 6.74 -25.01 -4.16
CA VAL A 237 6.02 -23.74 -4.29
C VAL A 237 4.61 -23.92 -3.71
N ARG A 238 4.19 -23.01 -2.83
CA ARG A 238 2.90 -23.05 -2.15
C ARG A 238 2.18 -21.72 -2.29
N LEU A 239 0.88 -21.74 -2.52
CA LEU A 239 0.06 -20.52 -2.47
C LEU A 239 -0.45 -20.30 -1.05
N VAL A 240 -0.23 -19.11 -0.51
CA VAL A 240 -0.67 -18.72 0.84
C VAL A 240 -1.49 -17.45 0.72
N ARG A 241 -2.79 -17.55 0.97
CA ARG A 241 -3.69 -16.39 1.03
C ARG A 241 -3.64 -15.70 2.39
N GLY A 242 -4.17 -14.49 2.44
CA GLY A 242 -4.22 -13.66 3.64
C GLY A 242 -3.09 -12.65 3.73
N ASP A 243 -2.33 -12.42 2.66
CA ASP A 243 -1.37 -11.32 2.67
C ASP A 243 -2.12 -9.99 2.80
N HIS A 244 -1.67 -9.15 3.73
CA HIS A 244 -2.34 -7.90 4.08
C HIS A 244 -3.81 -8.05 4.56
N SER A 245 -4.18 -9.19 5.13
CA SER A 245 -5.57 -9.51 5.53
C SER A 245 -6.24 -8.45 6.40
N MET A 246 -5.52 -7.84 7.34
CA MET A 246 -6.06 -6.79 8.21
C MET A 246 -6.53 -5.57 7.41
N GLU A 247 -5.74 -5.08 6.48
CA GLU A 247 -6.11 -3.97 5.59
C GLU A 247 -7.19 -4.40 4.60
N MET A 248 -7.03 -5.58 3.98
CA MET A 248 -8.02 -6.12 3.04
C MET A 248 -9.40 -6.26 3.68
N THR A 249 -9.48 -6.68 4.95
CA THR A 249 -10.73 -6.76 5.71
C THR A 249 -11.37 -5.38 5.90
N LYS A 250 -10.57 -4.36 6.25
CA LYS A 250 -11.07 -2.98 6.40
C LYS A 250 -11.54 -2.40 5.07
N ILE A 251 -10.82 -2.67 3.98
CA ILE A 251 -11.21 -2.31 2.61
C ILE A 251 -12.55 -2.95 2.28
N CYS A 252 -12.67 -4.27 2.44
CA CYS A 252 -13.89 -5.03 2.19
C CYS A 252 -15.08 -4.52 3.01
N GLY A 253 -14.87 -4.21 4.30
CA GLY A 253 -15.92 -3.65 5.16
C GLY A 253 -16.48 -2.32 4.64
N HIS A 254 -15.63 -1.43 4.14
CA HIS A 254 -16.08 -0.16 3.55
C HIS A 254 -16.69 -0.33 2.15
N LEU A 255 -16.15 -1.23 1.31
CA LEU A 255 -16.76 -1.56 0.03
C LEU A 255 -18.18 -2.10 0.21
N LEU A 256 -18.40 -2.97 1.19
CA LEU A 256 -19.72 -3.50 1.52
C LEU A 256 -20.70 -2.38 1.93
N GLN A 257 -20.26 -1.38 2.69
CA GLN A 257 -21.10 -0.21 2.96
C GLN A 257 -21.37 0.62 1.70
N ALA A 258 -20.37 0.82 0.83
CA ALA A 258 -20.52 1.57 -0.41
C ALA A 258 -21.58 0.95 -1.35
N VAL A 259 -21.70 -0.38 -1.41
CA VAL A 259 -22.74 -1.07 -2.20
C VAL A 259 -24.14 -0.55 -1.88
N ARG A 260 -24.44 -0.30 -0.59
CA ARG A 260 -25.77 0.16 -0.13
C ARG A 260 -26.16 1.52 -0.70
N PHE A 261 -25.16 2.32 -1.07
CA PHE A 261 -25.31 3.68 -1.59
C PHE A 261 -25.07 3.78 -3.10
N ALA A 262 -24.85 2.66 -3.80
CA ALA A 262 -24.68 2.66 -5.25
C ALA A 262 -25.91 3.26 -5.97
N ALA A 263 -25.70 4.08 -6.99
CA ALA A 263 -26.75 4.74 -7.77
C ALA A 263 -27.55 3.76 -8.64
N ASN A 264 -26.98 2.61 -9.02
CA ASN A 264 -27.63 1.59 -9.82
C ASN A 264 -26.98 0.21 -9.65
N ASP A 265 -27.63 -0.83 -10.17
CA ASP A 265 -27.17 -2.21 -10.08
C ASP A 265 -25.79 -2.42 -10.71
N THR A 266 -25.45 -1.72 -11.79
CA THR A 266 -24.14 -1.87 -12.44
C THR A 266 -23.02 -1.42 -11.51
N GLN A 267 -23.21 -0.29 -10.83
CA GLN A 267 -22.27 0.21 -9.83
C GLN A 267 -22.20 -0.70 -8.59
N ALA A 268 -23.33 -1.26 -8.16
CA ALA A 268 -23.36 -2.24 -7.08
C ALA A 268 -22.58 -3.52 -7.47
N ARG A 269 -22.83 -4.09 -8.65
CA ARG A 269 -22.14 -5.27 -9.18
C ARG A 269 -20.64 -5.06 -9.31
N PHE A 270 -20.22 -3.88 -9.81
CA PHE A 270 -18.81 -3.51 -9.86
C PHE A 270 -18.13 -3.60 -8.48
N ILE A 271 -18.75 -3.05 -7.43
CA ILE A 271 -18.18 -3.12 -6.08
C ILE A 271 -18.24 -4.55 -5.53
N LEU A 272 -19.29 -5.31 -5.81
CA LEU A 272 -19.40 -6.70 -5.37
C LEU A 272 -18.32 -7.60 -5.99
N ASP A 273 -18.02 -7.45 -7.28
CA ASP A 273 -16.89 -8.15 -7.92
C ASP A 273 -15.55 -7.74 -7.29
N TYR A 274 -15.40 -6.45 -6.96
CA TYR A 274 -14.21 -5.96 -6.26
C TYR A 274 -14.08 -6.55 -4.85
N LEU A 275 -15.20 -6.64 -4.14
CA LEU A 275 -15.28 -7.23 -2.81
C LEU A 275 -14.90 -8.71 -2.86
N GLU A 276 -15.39 -9.46 -3.84
CA GLU A 276 -15.01 -10.87 -4.05
C GLU A 276 -13.51 -11.00 -4.31
N SER A 277 -12.94 -10.14 -5.16
CA SER A 277 -11.50 -10.13 -5.45
C SER A 277 -10.66 -9.87 -4.20
N PHE A 278 -10.95 -8.83 -3.43
CA PHE A 278 -10.17 -8.51 -2.23
C PHE A 278 -10.42 -9.46 -1.06
N THR A 279 -11.56 -10.14 -1.04
CA THR A 279 -11.86 -11.15 -0.04
C THR A 279 -11.07 -12.43 -0.31
N SER A 280 -11.04 -12.89 -1.58
CA SER A 280 -10.52 -14.21 -1.97
C SER A 280 -9.14 -14.20 -2.64
N GLY A 281 -8.68 -13.04 -3.12
CA GLY A 281 -7.51 -12.91 -3.99
C GLY A 281 -7.79 -13.19 -5.47
N SER A 282 -9.04 -13.37 -5.90
CA SER A 282 -9.37 -13.73 -7.30
C SER A 282 -9.14 -12.55 -8.27
N LEU A 283 -8.18 -12.72 -9.20
CA LEU A 283 -7.96 -11.78 -10.31
C LEU A 283 -9.05 -11.88 -11.39
N GLU A 284 -9.73 -13.02 -11.52
CA GLU A 284 -10.89 -13.11 -12.40
C GLU A 284 -12.03 -12.21 -11.92
N ALA A 285 -12.32 -12.20 -10.61
CA ALA A 285 -13.28 -11.28 -10.01
C ALA A 285 -12.86 -9.82 -10.22
N TYR A 286 -11.56 -9.51 -10.08
CA TYR A 286 -11.03 -8.20 -10.41
C TYR A 286 -11.29 -7.81 -11.88
N ARG A 287 -11.05 -8.72 -12.83
CA ARG A 287 -11.32 -8.44 -14.25
C ARG A 287 -12.80 -8.25 -14.54
N ARG A 288 -13.70 -9.00 -13.88
CA ARG A 288 -15.15 -8.78 -13.97
C ARG A 288 -15.52 -7.40 -13.47
N SER A 289 -14.95 -6.97 -12.34
CA SER A 289 -15.16 -5.60 -11.82
C SER A 289 -14.69 -4.55 -12.83
N MET A 290 -13.52 -4.73 -13.46
CA MET A 290 -13.02 -3.79 -14.47
C MET A 290 -13.90 -3.71 -15.72
N LYS A 291 -14.48 -4.82 -16.18
CA LYS A 291 -15.45 -4.81 -17.30
C LYS A 291 -16.71 -4.01 -16.94
N ASN A 292 -17.21 -4.19 -15.72
CA ASN A 292 -18.35 -3.44 -15.20
C ASN A 292 -18.02 -1.95 -15.05
N TRP A 293 -16.82 -1.62 -14.58
CA TRP A 293 -16.34 -0.25 -14.44
C TRP A 293 -16.22 0.49 -15.78
N VAL A 294 -15.65 -0.15 -16.80
CA VAL A 294 -15.58 0.43 -18.16
C VAL A 294 -16.98 0.69 -18.73
N SER A 295 -17.93 -0.18 -18.43
CA SER A 295 -19.33 0.01 -18.85
C SER A 295 -19.97 1.23 -18.17
N ILE A 296 -19.68 1.45 -16.88
CA ILE A 296 -20.09 2.65 -16.13
C ILE A 296 -19.47 3.91 -16.75
N LEU A 297 -18.16 3.90 -17.01
CA LEU A 297 -17.49 5.04 -17.66
C LEU A 297 -18.11 5.38 -19.00
N ARG A 298 -18.35 4.38 -19.85
CA ARG A 298 -18.98 4.60 -21.16
C ARG A 298 -20.35 5.24 -21.02
N LEU A 299 -21.17 4.79 -20.07
CA LEU A 299 -22.48 5.39 -19.79
C LEU A 299 -22.37 6.87 -19.38
N ILE A 300 -21.37 7.21 -18.56
CA ILE A 300 -21.11 8.59 -18.12
C ILE A 300 -20.70 9.48 -19.31
N TYR A 301 -19.83 8.96 -20.19
CA TYR A 301 -19.39 9.67 -21.39
C TYR A 301 -20.51 9.81 -22.44
N THR A 302 -21.36 8.78 -22.64
CA THR A 302 -22.46 8.84 -23.61
C THR A 302 -23.65 9.66 -23.14
N LEU A 303 -23.90 9.74 -21.83
CA LEU A 303 -24.96 10.58 -21.24
C LEU A 303 -24.55 12.04 -21.03
N GLY A 304 -23.32 12.42 -21.41
CA GLY A 304 -22.91 13.83 -21.42
C GLY A 304 -22.79 14.46 -20.02
N TYR A 305 -22.20 13.76 -19.06
CA TYR A 305 -21.78 14.33 -17.77
C TYR A 305 -20.29 14.72 -17.81
N PRO A 306 -19.91 15.90 -18.34
CA PRO A 306 -18.51 16.30 -18.56
C PRO A 306 -17.67 16.51 -17.29
N ASN A 307 -18.29 16.47 -16.10
CA ASN A 307 -17.64 16.88 -14.85
C ASN A 307 -17.32 15.72 -13.87
N TRP A 308 -17.57 14.46 -14.24
CA TRP A 308 -17.29 13.31 -13.37
C TRP A 308 -15.97 12.63 -13.77
N LYS A 309 -14.90 12.85 -12.99
CA LYS A 309 -13.65 12.09 -13.07
C LYS A 309 -13.61 11.09 -11.91
N PRO A 310 -13.75 9.77 -12.13
CA PRO A 310 -13.59 8.82 -11.05
C PRO A 310 -12.15 8.79 -10.57
N CYS A 311 -11.94 9.17 -9.31
CA CYS A 311 -10.72 8.91 -8.57
C CYS A 311 -10.84 7.52 -7.92
N LEU A 312 -10.16 6.52 -8.50
CA LEU A 312 -9.66 5.38 -7.74
C LEU A 312 -8.14 5.31 -7.96
N PRO A 313 -7.35 5.00 -6.92
CA PRO A 313 -5.91 4.92 -7.06
C PRO A 313 -5.60 3.80 -8.05
N LYS A 314 -4.91 4.13 -9.14
CA LYS A 314 -4.28 3.13 -10.01
C LYS A 314 -3.23 2.27 -9.29
N GLY A 315 -2.91 2.57 -8.02
CA GLY A 315 -1.79 2.00 -7.27
C GLY A 315 -2.15 1.01 -6.16
N LEU A 316 -3.34 0.39 -6.16
CA LEU A 316 -3.63 -0.69 -5.19
C LEU A 316 -3.11 -2.07 -5.64
N LEU A 317 -2.66 -2.18 -6.90
CA LEU A 317 -2.17 -3.42 -7.53
C LEU A 317 -0.99 -3.18 -8.49
N SER A 318 -0.31 -2.03 -8.38
CA SER A 318 0.90 -1.73 -9.17
C SER A 318 2.05 -1.39 -8.25
#